data_AF-A0A929G4S1-F1
#
_entry.id   AF-A0A929G4S1-F1
#
_cell.length_a   1.000
_cell.length_b   1.000
_cell.length_c   1.000
_cell.angle_alpha   90.00
_cell.angle_beta   90.00
_cell.angle_gamma   90.00
#
_symmetry.space_group_name_H-M   'P 1'
#
loop_
_entity.id
_entity.type
_entity.pdbx_description
1 polymer ?
#
loop_
_entity_poly.entity_id
_entity_poly.type
_entity_poly.pdbx_seq_one_letter_code
_entity_poly.pdbx_strand_id
1 'polypeptide(L)'
;MKKYYIIITILLWSSFVFSQDDKSKLNLNGFLDTYHAVQSKSPNDFMSSRTRLRTELDIKKGKSFMFASLNAIYNSILPEQTKIELREVFLEYTTKNWNFKAGRQIVIWGISDGLKITDLVSPMDMTEFLARDYDDIRMPVNSIRVRYLNQCMRAEIIFIPVSSFSIVPYQEENPWSVFPSNTGNYFDVNMNVNPEKTLKNSEYGGRLSFFLSGIDFSLSALHTWNKMPIFKRQLSANNDTVFAVAVHNRMDMIGADFSIPIAKFVVRGEFAEYFGELQSLNIPVNSNDLLKRNTTNFLLGIDWYPGNEWTITAQYSHKLISDYIDIIENKENTALATMGITKKILRSTLCLSTFTYLDVKNMGFFNRTSSDYSLTDEIHIALGYDCFHGDKGMFGMYKNNSEVWFKAKYSF
;
A
#
# COMPACT_ATOMS: atom_id res chain seq x y z
N MET A 1 -37.02 12.84 13.75
CA MET A 1 -37.68 11.53 13.55
C MET A 1 -38.10 11.41 12.08
N LYS A 2 -37.86 10.25 11.45
CA LYS A 2 -37.92 9.92 10.00
C LYS A 2 -36.66 10.25 9.17
N LYS A 3 -35.67 9.33 9.20
CA LYS A 3 -34.76 8.97 8.09
C LYS A 3 -33.79 7.82 8.45
N TYR A 4 -34.28 6.75 9.08
CA TYR A 4 -33.47 5.56 9.42
C TYR A 4 -34.05 4.21 8.93
N TYR A 5 -34.89 4.23 7.89
CA TYR A 5 -35.54 3.00 7.39
C TYR A 5 -34.97 2.43 6.07
N ILE A 6 -33.79 2.87 5.62
CA ILE A 6 -33.19 2.33 4.37
C ILE A 6 -31.99 1.39 4.64
N ILE A 7 -31.40 1.40 5.84
CA ILE A 7 -30.20 0.59 6.13
C ILE A 7 -30.56 -0.83 6.62
N ILE A 8 -31.78 -1.07 7.12
CA ILE A 8 -32.19 -2.38 7.63
C ILE A 8 -32.70 -3.32 6.51
N THR A 9 -33.06 -2.79 5.34
CA THR A 9 -33.66 -3.60 4.26
C THR A 9 -32.62 -4.38 3.44
N ILE A 10 -31.34 -4.01 3.48
CA ILE A 10 -30.26 -4.76 2.79
C ILE A 10 -29.76 -5.95 3.65
N LEU A 11 -29.85 -5.84 4.99
CA LEU A 11 -29.45 -6.91 5.91
C LEU A 11 -30.48 -8.04 6.06
N LEU A 12 -31.72 -7.86 5.58
CA LEU A 12 -32.80 -8.85 5.64
C LEU A 12 -33.04 -9.60 4.32
N TRP A 13 -32.16 -9.45 3.33
CA TRP A 13 -32.24 -10.13 2.03
C TRP A 13 -31.20 -11.26 1.87
N SER A 14 -30.65 -11.79 2.96
CA SER A 14 -29.75 -12.96 2.95
C SER A 14 -30.46 -14.30 3.15
N SER A 15 -31.80 -14.33 3.16
CA SER A 15 -32.59 -15.55 3.40
C SER A 15 -33.43 -15.98 2.20
N PHE A 16 -32.92 -15.83 0.97
CA PHE A 16 -33.45 -16.58 -0.17
C PHE A 16 -32.42 -17.62 -0.60
N VAL A 17 -32.59 -18.82 -0.06
CA VAL A 17 -32.03 -20.06 -0.62
C VAL A 17 -32.70 -20.24 -1.98
N PHE A 18 -32.08 -19.69 -3.03
CA PHE A 18 -32.37 -20.10 -4.39
C PHE A 18 -31.68 -21.45 -4.61
N SER A 19 -32.51 -22.47 -4.82
CA SER A 19 -32.15 -23.77 -5.38
C SER A 19 -31.11 -23.58 -6.50
N GLN A 20 -29.92 -24.17 -6.33
CA GLN A 20 -28.83 -24.10 -7.30
C GLN A 20 -29.24 -24.85 -8.57
N ASP A 21 -29.63 -24.09 -9.58
CA ASP A 21 -29.43 -24.48 -10.97
C ASP A 21 -28.00 -24.08 -11.37
N ASP A 22 -27.32 -24.97 -12.10
CA ASP A 22 -25.86 -25.08 -12.29
C ASP A 22 -25.20 -23.95 -13.12
N LYS A 23 -25.76 -22.73 -13.16
CA LYS A 23 -25.39 -21.69 -14.14
C LYS A 23 -24.82 -20.39 -13.57
N SER A 24 -24.89 -20.15 -12.27
CA SER A 24 -24.23 -18.99 -11.64
C SER A 24 -23.87 -19.25 -10.19
N LYS A 25 -22.58 -19.16 -9.85
CA LYS A 25 -22.12 -19.17 -8.46
C LYS A 25 -22.02 -17.73 -7.98
N LEU A 26 -22.84 -17.39 -6.99
CA LEU A 26 -22.77 -16.15 -6.24
C LEU A 26 -22.16 -16.47 -4.88
N ASN A 27 -21.05 -15.83 -4.55
CA ASN A 27 -20.47 -15.91 -3.22
C ASN A 27 -20.45 -14.51 -2.60
N LEU A 28 -20.92 -14.43 -1.36
CA LEU A 28 -20.80 -13.25 -0.51
C LEU A 28 -19.89 -13.61 0.64
N ASN A 29 -18.85 -12.84 0.85
CA ASN A 29 -17.90 -13.01 1.95
C ASN A 29 -17.47 -11.64 2.48
N GLY A 30 -16.72 -11.63 3.56
CA GLY A 30 -16.20 -10.39 4.10
C GLY A 30 -15.69 -10.52 5.52
N PHE A 31 -15.55 -9.37 6.17
CA PHE A 31 -15.20 -9.32 7.58
C PHE A 31 -15.65 -8.02 8.25
N LEU A 32 -15.82 -8.09 9.55
CA LEU A 32 -15.89 -6.96 10.46
C LEU A 32 -14.62 -6.95 11.31
N ASP A 33 -13.86 -5.87 11.28
CA ASP A 33 -12.72 -5.68 12.17
C ASP A 33 -12.77 -4.37 12.95
N THR A 34 -12.11 -4.36 14.10
CA THR A 34 -11.85 -3.16 14.88
C THR A 34 -10.37 -3.11 15.25
N TYR A 35 -9.79 -1.91 15.22
CA TYR A 35 -8.39 -1.65 15.50
C TYR A 35 -8.28 -0.41 16.38
N HIS A 36 -7.58 -0.55 17.50
CA HIS A 36 -7.32 0.54 18.44
C HIS A 36 -5.85 0.55 18.82
N ALA A 37 -5.23 1.72 18.76
CA ALA A 37 -3.83 1.90 19.09
C ALA A 37 -3.63 3.11 20.00
N VAL A 38 -2.74 2.97 20.97
CA VAL A 38 -2.44 3.98 21.99
C VAL A 38 -0.93 4.16 22.10
N GLN A 39 -0.45 5.40 22.14
CA GLN A 39 0.96 5.68 22.35
C GLN A 39 1.45 5.04 23.65
N SER A 40 2.63 4.45 23.59
CA SER A 40 3.28 3.79 24.73
C SER A 40 3.89 4.78 25.72
N LYS A 41 4.28 5.97 25.25
CA LYS A 41 4.81 7.05 26.08
C LYS A 41 3.71 8.05 26.44
N SER A 42 3.87 8.69 27.60
CA SER A 42 3.02 9.80 28.04
C SER A 42 2.92 10.86 26.93
N PRO A 43 1.73 11.41 26.67
CA PRO A 43 0.49 11.31 27.45
C PRO A 43 -0.39 10.08 27.15
N ASN A 44 0.09 9.13 26.33
CA ASN A 44 -0.67 7.94 25.91
C ASN A 44 -1.89 8.31 25.03
N ASP A 45 -1.68 9.20 24.07
CA ASP A 45 -2.72 9.59 23.12
C ASP A 45 -3.14 8.41 22.24
N PHE A 46 -4.41 8.40 21.80
CA PHE A 46 -4.86 7.45 20.79
C PHE A 46 -4.25 7.78 19.43
N MET A 47 -3.66 6.76 18.82
CA MET A 47 -3.03 6.84 17.50
C MET A 47 -3.96 6.40 16.37
N SER A 48 -4.87 5.46 16.68
CA SER A 48 -5.90 4.98 15.78
C SER A 48 -7.07 4.42 16.59
N SER A 49 -8.28 4.62 16.09
CA SER A 49 -9.48 3.98 16.62
C SER A 49 -10.49 3.87 15.50
N ARG A 50 -10.59 2.69 14.90
CA ARG A 50 -11.45 2.46 13.74
C ARG A 50 -12.12 1.10 13.75
N THR A 51 -13.31 1.06 13.18
CA THR A 51 -14.05 -0.18 12.90
C THR A 51 -14.42 -0.20 11.42
N ARG A 52 -14.27 -1.35 10.78
CA ARG A 52 -14.54 -1.50 9.34
C ARG A 52 -15.29 -2.79 9.06
N LEU A 53 -16.35 -2.65 8.26
CA LEU A 53 -17.01 -3.76 7.60
C LEU A 53 -16.54 -3.78 6.14
N ARG A 54 -15.89 -4.87 5.72
CA ARG A 54 -15.63 -5.15 4.30
C ARG A 54 -16.59 -6.23 3.82
N THR A 55 -17.26 -5.97 2.70
CA THR A 55 -18.15 -6.93 2.06
C THR A 55 -17.72 -7.12 0.62
N GLU A 56 -17.61 -8.38 0.21
CA GLU A 56 -17.10 -8.81 -1.09
C GLU A 56 -18.13 -9.72 -1.76
N LEU A 57 -18.36 -9.45 -3.05
CA LEU A 57 -19.33 -10.14 -3.89
C LEU A 57 -18.63 -10.65 -5.15
N ASP A 58 -18.69 -11.96 -5.32
CA ASP A 58 -18.20 -12.69 -6.47
C ASP A 58 -19.37 -13.26 -7.27
N ILE A 59 -19.43 -12.96 -8.57
CA ILE A 59 -20.41 -13.57 -9.47
C ILE A 59 -19.69 -14.19 -10.66
N LYS A 60 -19.81 -15.50 -10.82
CA LYS A 60 -19.23 -16.23 -11.96
C LYS A 60 -20.31 -16.86 -12.83
N LYS A 61 -20.24 -16.59 -14.15
CA LYS A 61 -21.14 -17.17 -15.16
C LYS A 61 -20.36 -17.50 -16.44
N GLY A 62 -20.11 -18.80 -16.65
CA GLY A 62 -19.31 -19.28 -17.78
C GLY A 62 -17.91 -18.69 -17.78
N LYS A 63 -17.58 -17.92 -18.83
CA LYS A 63 -16.28 -17.23 -19.01
C LYS A 63 -16.23 -15.85 -18.36
N SER A 64 -17.34 -15.37 -17.82
CA SER A 64 -17.45 -14.03 -17.22
C SER A 64 -17.39 -14.11 -15.70
N PHE A 65 -16.74 -13.12 -15.10
CA PHE A 65 -16.62 -12.92 -13.67
C PHE A 65 -16.85 -11.44 -13.33
N MET A 66 -17.55 -11.18 -12.23
CA MET A 66 -17.69 -9.85 -11.62
C MET A 66 -17.21 -9.92 -10.18
N PHE A 67 -16.45 -8.91 -9.78
CA PHE A 67 -16.08 -8.67 -8.39
C PHE A 67 -16.56 -7.30 -7.93
N ALA A 68 -17.02 -7.21 -6.69
CA ALA A 68 -17.22 -5.94 -6.00
C ALA A 68 -16.78 -6.05 -4.53
N SER A 69 -16.03 -5.08 -4.04
CA SER A 69 -15.59 -4.96 -2.64
C SER A 69 -15.93 -3.58 -2.11
N LEU A 70 -16.64 -3.52 -0.98
CA LEU A 70 -17.08 -2.28 -0.33
C LEU A 70 -16.59 -2.26 1.12
N ASN A 71 -16.01 -1.13 1.53
CA ASN A 71 -15.67 -0.85 2.91
C ASN A 71 -16.67 0.16 3.49
N ALA A 72 -17.24 -0.13 4.65
CA ALA A 72 -17.86 0.87 5.52
C ALA A 72 -16.95 1.06 6.73
N ILE A 73 -16.40 2.27 6.89
CA ILE A 73 -15.39 2.60 7.90
C ILE A 73 -15.97 3.64 8.84
N TYR A 74 -15.82 3.40 10.14
CA TYR A 74 -16.00 4.40 11.19
C TYR A 74 -14.65 4.64 11.86
N ASN A 75 -14.24 5.90 11.95
CA ASN A 75 -12.97 6.30 12.57
C ASN A 75 -13.26 7.43 13.58
N SER A 76 -12.88 7.20 14.84
CA SER A 76 -13.14 8.13 15.95
C SER A 76 -12.05 9.19 16.11
N ILE A 77 -10.85 8.95 15.60
CA ILE A 77 -9.71 9.88 15.68
C ILE A 77 -9.70 10.82 14.49
N LEU A 78 -10.01 10.28 13.30
CA LEU A 78 -10.06 11.00 12.03
C LEU A 78 -11.50 10.93 11.48
N PRO A 79 -12.42 11.81 11.91
CA PRO A 79 -13.82 11.77 11.49
C PRO A 79 -14.02 11.80 9.97
N GLU A 80 -13.13 12.46 9.22
CA GLU A 80 -13.14 12.52 7.76
C GLU A 80 -12.81 11.17 7.09
N GLN A 81 -12.23 10.22 7.83
CA GLN A 81 -12.05 8.84 7.38
C GLN A 81 -13.27 7.96 7.65
N THR A 82 -14.30 8.47 8.33
CA THR A 82 -15.59 7.79 8.44
C THR A 82 -16.32 7.90 7.10
N LYS A 83 -16.30 6.81 6.32
CA LYS A 83 -16.81 6.79 4.95
C LYS A 83 -17.24 5.40 4.50
N ILE A 84 -18.07 5.39 3.46
CA ILE A 84 -18.32 4.20 2.65
C ILE A 84 -17.49 4.34 1.37
N GLU A 85 -16.62 3.37 1.12
CA GLU A 85 -15.73 3.36 -0.03
C GLU A 85 -15.96 2.11 -0.88
N LEU A 86 -16.16 2.31 -2.18
CA LEU A 86 -16.08 1.25 -3.17
C LEU A 86 -14.60 0.92 -3.44
N ARG A 87 -14.10 -0.14 -2.79
CA ARG A 87 -12.69 -0.54 -2.85
C ARG A 87 -12.33 -1.11 -4.21
N GLU A 88 -13.07 -2.11 -4.67
CA GLU A 88 -12.86 -2.68 -6.01
C GLU A 88 -14.20 -2.94 -6.67
N VAL A 89 -14.26 -2.75 -7.98
CA VAL A 89 -15.38 -3.18 -8.82
C VAL A 89 -14.87 -3.41 -10.22
N PHE A 90 -14.97 -4.63 -10.71
CA PHE A 90 -14.51 -4.94 -12.05
C PHE A 90 -15.26 -6.10 -12.68
N LEU A 91 -15.21 -6.11 -14.01
CA LEU A 91 -15.63 -7.22 -14.84
C LEU A 91 -14.41 -7.89 -15.45
N GLU A 92 -14.48 -9.20 -15.55
CA GLU A 92 -13.44 -10.04 -16.11
C GLU A 92 -14.05 -11.05 -17.10
N TYR A 93 -13.37 -11.26 -18.22
CA TYR A 93 -13.72 -12.27 -19.21
C TYR A 93 -12.49 -13.11 -19.56
N THR A 94 -12.58 -14.42 -19.33
CA THR A 94 -11.46 -15.34 -19.45
C THR A 94 -11.75 -16.44 -20.47
N THR A 95 -10.85 -16.56 -21.45
CA THR A 95 -10.84 -17.63 -22.44
C THR A 95 -9.69 -18.61 -22.13
N LYS A 96 -9.34 -19.51 -23.06
CA LYS A 96 -8.24 -20.46 -22.86
C LYS A 96 -6.89 -19.78 -22.62
N ASN A 97 -6.60 -18.70 -23.33
CA ASN A 97 -5.30 -18.03 -23.30
C ASN A 97 -5.38 -16.54 -23.03
N TRP A 98 -6.57 -15.95 -23.03
CA TRP A 98 -6.77 -14.52 -22.86
C TRP A 98 -7.61 -14.21 -21.64
N ASN A 99 -7.23 -13.14 -20.94
CA ASN A 99 -7.97 -12.58 -19.83
C ASN A 99 -8.11 -11.07 -20.06
N PHE A 100 -9.36 -10.60 -20.04
CA PHE A 100 -9.71 -9.18 -20.18
C PHE A 100 -10.33 -8.72 -18.88
N LYS A 101 -9.81 -7.65 -18.28
CA LYS A 101 -10.30 -7.15 -17.00
C LYS A 101 -10.43 -5.64 -17.04
N ALA A 102 -11.61 -5.11 -16.71
CA ALA A 102 -11.88 -3.68 -16.74
C ALA A 102 -12.65 -3.24 -15.49
N GLY A 103 -12.22 -2.12 -14.90
CA GLY A 103 -12.84 -1.54 -13.71
C GLY A 103 -11.83 -1.05 -12.68
N ARG A 104 -12.34 -0.70 -11.51
CA ARG A 104 -11.59 -0.27 -10.33
C ARG A 104 -10.97 -1.48 -9.66
N GLN A 105 -9.65 -1.59 -9.69
CA GLN A 105 -8.94 -2.79 -9.27
C GLN A 105 -7.55 -2.45 -8.71
N ILE A 106 -7.04 -3.29 -7.83
CA ILE A 106 -5.64 -3.20 -7.39
C ILE A 106 -4.76 -3.93 -8.39
N VAL A 107 -3.62 -3.31 -8.73
CA VAL A 107 -2.63 -3.88 -9.64
C VAL A 107 -1.30 -3.91 -8.91
N ILE A 108 -0.76 -5.12 -8.74
CA ILE A 108 0.50 -5.38 -8.06
C ILE A 108 1.47 -5.91 -9.10
N TRP A 109 2.60 -5.24 -9.23
CA TRP A 109 3.80 -5.74 -9.90
C TRP A 109 4.90 -5.96 -8.85
N GLY A 110 5.94 -6.72 -9.17
CA GLY A 110 7.00 -7.07 -8.22
C GLY A 110 6.69 -8.31 -7.38
N ILE A 111 7.66 -8.64 -6.52
CA ILE A 111 7.73 -9.89 -5.74
C ILE A 111 8.16 -9.66 -4.29
N SER A 112 8.43 -8.42 -3.89
CA SER A 112 8.89 -8.03 -2.55
C SER A 112 7.75 -7.83 -1.55
N ASP A 113 8.05 -8.07 -0.28
CA ASP A 113 7.12 -7.88 0.83
C ASP A 113 7.44 -6.58 1.55
N GLY A 114 6.50 -5.65 1.61
CA GLY A 114 6.64 -4.42 2.38
C GLY A 114 7.53 -3.33 1.76
N LEU A 115 8.33 -3.66 0.74
CA LEU A 115 9.11 -2.71 -0.06
C LEU A 115 8.55 -2.68 -1.49
N LYS A 116 8.68 -1.56 -2.20
CA LYS A 116 8.18 -1.40 -3.57
C LYS A 116 9.32 -0.93 -4.47
N ILE A 117 9.64 -1.72 -5.50
CA ILE A 117 10.58 -1.32 -6.56
C ILE A 117 9.87 -1.28 -7.90
N THR A 118 9.24 -2.37 -8.34
CA THR A 118 8.47 -2.38 -9.60
C THR A 118 6.96 -2.15 -9.41
N ASP A 119 6.48 -2.19 -8.16
CA ASP A 119 5.08 -1.96 -7.80
C ASP A 119 4.69 -0.47 -7.82
N LEU A 120 4.51 0.12 -9.01
CA LEU A 120 4.21 1.54 -9.17
C LEU A 120 2.82 1.86 -9.72
N VAL A 121 2.06 0.83 -10.11
CA VAL A 121 0.76 1.02 -10.76
C VAL A 121 -0.28 1.53 -9.77
N SER A 122 -0.47 0.81 -8.66
CA SER A 122 -1.39 1.17 -7.59
C SER A 122 -0.72 2.12 -6.59
N PRO A 123 -1.32 3.30 -6.30
CA PRO A 123 -0.84 4.19 -5.25
C PRO A 123 -1.10 3.60 -3.84
N MET A 124 -0.62 4.29 -2.81
CA MET A 124 -0.73 3.86 -1.41
C MET A 124 -1.49 4.87 -0.56
N ASP A 125 -2.25 4.35 0.41
CA ASP A 125 -2.90 5.11 1.45
C ASP A 125 -1.98 5.17 2.68
N MET A 126 -1.24 6.26 2.83
CA MET A 126 -0.29 6.45 3.93
C MET A 126 -0.94 7.12 5.16
N THR A 127 -2.28 7.16 5.26
CA THR A 127 -3.00 7.87 6.34
C THR A 127 -2.50 7.50 7.74
N GLU A 128 -2.05 6.26 7.95
CA GLU A 128 -1.45 5.79 9.20
C GLU A 128 -0.05 5.18 8.97
N PHE A 129 0.68 5.67 7.97
CA PHE A 129 2.02 5.21 7.61
C PHE A 129 2.11 3.65 7.55
N LEU A 130 3.04 3.05 8.29
CA LEU A 130 3.25 1.59 8.36
C LEU A 130 2.42 0.89 9.45
N ALA A 131 1.55 1.61 10.18
CA ALA A 131 0.71 1.01 11.22
C ALA A 131 -0.47 0.19 10.65
N ARG A 132 -0.76 0.34 9.36
CA ARG A 132 -1.72 -0.51 8.63
C ARG A 132 -1.04 -1.72 8.00
N ASP A 133 -1.80 -2.80 7.86
CA ASP A 133 -1.36 -3.96 7.10
C ASP A 133 -1.01 -3.54 5.66
N TYR A 134 0.16 -3.97 5.18
CA TYR A 134 0.74 -3.53 3.91
C TYR A 134 -0.17 -3.79 2.69
N ASP A 135 -0.92 -4.89 2.72
CA ASP A 135 -1.87 -5.22 1.64
C ASP A 135 -3.12 -4.33 1.66
N ASP A 136 -3.47 -3.78 2.82
CA ASP A 136 -4.64 -2.93 3.01
C ASP A 136 -4.39 -1.45 2.70
N ILE A 137 -3.13 -1.01 2.62
CA ILE A 137 -2.79 0.36 2.20
C ILE A 137 -2.77 0.52 0.68
N ARG A 138 -2.78 -0.57 -0.11
CA ARG A 138 -2.84 -0.47 -1.56
C ARG A 138 -4.17 0.11 -2.02
N MET A 139 -4.08 1.12 -2.89
CA MET A 139 -5.23 1.79 -3.47
C MET A 139 -5.52 1.26 -4.88
N PRO A 140 -6.82 1.08 -5.20
CA PRO A 140 -7.25 0.65 -6.53
C PRO A 140 -7.11 1.77 -7.57
N VAL A 141 -6.97 1.38 -8.84
CA VAL A 141 -7.00 2.28 -10.00
C VAL A 141 -8.11 1.88 -10.97
N ASN A 142 -8.65 2.84 -11.71
CA ASN A 142 -9.54 2.54 -12.82
C ASN A 142 -8.69 2.14 -14.02
N SER A 143 -8.75 0.88 -14.44
CA SER A 143 -7.89 0.37 -15.50
C SER A 143 -8.58 -0.62 -16.42
N ILE A 144 -8.03 -0.75 -17.62
CA ILE A 144 -8.26 -1.85 -18.56
C ILE A 144 -6.98 -2.67 -18.60
N ARG A 145 -7.09 -3.98 -18.40
CA ARG A 145 -5.99 -4.94 -18.47
C ARG A 145 -6.31 -6.04 -19.47
N VAL A 146 -5.32 -6.37 -20.29
CA VAL A 146 -5.37 -7.51 -21.20
C VAL A 146 -4.16 -8.38 -20.91
N ARG A 147 -4.42 -9.67 -20.69
CA ARG A 147 -3.38 -10.66 -20.43
C ARG A 147 -3.49 -11.79 -21.43
N TYR A 148 -2.35 -12.19 -21.97
CA TYR A 148 -2.16 -13.46 -22.65
C TYR A 148 -1.39 -14.40 -21.74
N LEU A 149 -1.83 -15.65 -21.63
CA LEU A 149 -1.20 -16.68 -20.81
C LEU A 149 -1.04 -17.97 -21.61
N ASN A 150 0.14 -18.57 -21.53
CA ASN A 150 0.40 -19.95 -21.94
C ASN A 150 1.12 -20.69 -20.79
N GLN A 151 1.68 -21.88 -21.05
CA GLN A 151 2.27 -22.73 -20.02
C GLN A 151 3.53 -22.14 -19.37
N CYS A 152 4.28 -21.30 -20.07
CA CYS A 152 5.59 -20.81 -19.62
C CYS A 152 5.69 -19.28 -19.57
N MET A 153 4.67 -18.56 -20.03
CA MET A 153 4.72 -17.11 -20.17
C MET A 153 3.37 -16.45 -19.94
N ARG A 154 3.40 -15.26 -19.34
CA ARG A 154 2.31 -14.29 -19.27
C ARG A 154 2.74 -12.97 -19.89
N ALA A 155 1.97 -12.45 -20.84
CA ALA A 155 2.11 -11.07 -21.30
C ALA A 155 0.92 -10.25 -20.79
N GLU A 156 1.18 -9.09 -20.20
CA GLU A 156 0.18 -8.16 -19.67
C GLU A 156 0.37 -6.78 -20.30
N ILE A 157 -0.73 -6.15 -20.68
CA ILE A 157 -0.79 -4.71 -21.00
C ILE A 157 -1.85 -4.09 -20.09
N ILE A 158 -1.54 -2.91 -19.56
CA ILE A 158 -2.46 -2.11 -18.74
C ILE A 158 -2.59 -0.70 -19.31
N PHE A 159 -3.80 -0.17 -19.25
CA PHE A 159 -4.14 1.22 -19.54
C PHE A 159 -4.98 1.82 -18.41
N ILE A 160 -4.59 2.99 -17.93
CA ILE A 160 -5.23 3.74 -16.86
C ILE A 160 -5.62 5.12 -17.42
N PRO A 161 -6.89 5.35 -17.78
CA PRO A 161 -7.30 6.61 -18.39
C PRO A 161 -7.23 7.81 -17.44
N VAL A 162 -7.40 7.57 -16.13
CA VAL A 162 -7.40 8.62 -15.10
C VAL A 162 -6.50 8.20 -13.96
N SER A 163 -5.41 8.95 -13.77
CA SER A 163 -4.43 8.69 -12.72
C SER A 163 -5.00 8.85 -11.33
N SER A 164 -4.47 8.05 -10.41
CA SER A 164 -4.70 8.14 -8.97
C SER A 164 -3.35 8.31 -8.26
N PHE A 165 -3.37 8.98 -7.10
CA PHE A 165 -2.18 9.37 -6.34
C PHE A 165 -2.29 8.88 -4.89
N SER A 166 -1.15 8.78 -4.22
CA SER A 166 -1.09 8.31 -2.84
C SER A 166 -1.71 9.33 -1.89
N ILE A 167 -2.37 8.84 -0.84
CA ILE A 167 -2.83 9.68 0.27
C ILE A 167 -1.65 9.90 1.19
N VAL A 168 -1.34 11.16 1.50
CA VAL A 168 -0.32 11.56 2.47
C VAL A 168 -1.03 12.23 3.64
N PRO A 169 -0.77 11.81 4.89
CA PRO A 169 -1.38 12.45 6.06
C PRO A 169 -0.80 13.85 6.24
N TYR A 170 -1.67 14.86 6.31
CA TYR A 170 -1.25 16.26 6.42
C TYR A 170 -2.03 17.06 7.47
N GLN A 171 -3.20 16.57 7.88
CA GLN A 171 -4.02 17.20 8.91
C GLN A 171 -3.28 17.22 10.24
N GLU A 172 -3.39 18.31 10.99
CA GLU A 172 -2.70 18.48 12.28
C GLU A 172 -3.18 17.47 13.32
N GLU A 173 -4.47 17.11 13.27
CA GLU A 173 -5.08 16.13 14.16
C GLU A 173 -4.64 14.69 13.86
N ASN A 174 -4.03 14.45 12.68
CA ASN A 174 -3.53 13.14 12.32
C ASN A 174 -2.16 12.90 12.98
N PRO A 175 -2.04 11.91 13.89
CA PRO A 175 -0.79 11.62 14.57
C PRO A 175 0.37 11.21 13.62
N TRP A 176 0.05 10.85 12.39
CA TRP A 176 0.98 10.42 11.35
C TRP A 176 1.33 11.52 10.35
N SER A 177 0.85 12.76 10.57
CA SER A 177 1.07 13.88 9.66
C SER A 177 2.54 14.08 9.32
N VAL A 178 2.83 14.28 8.03
CA VAL A 178 4.19 14.61 7.55
C VAL A 178 4.55 16.08 7.79
N PHE A 179 3.59 16.88 8.25
CA PHE A 179 3.81 18.29 8.59
C PHE A 179 3.92 18.44 10.11
N PRO A 180 5.00 19.06 10.62
CA PRO A 180 5.22 19.17 12.05
C PRO A 180 4.28 20.21 12.68
N SER A 181 3.47 19.78 13.64
CA SER A 181 2.52 20.65 14.39
C SER A 181 3.21 21.70 15.29
N ASN A 182 4.47 21.48 15.68
CA ASN A 182 5.15 22.30 16.70
C ASN A 182 6.20 23.29 16.16
N THR A 183 6.07 23.74 14.91
CA THR A 183 7.03 24.68 14.31
C THR A 183 6.68 26.16 14.48
N GLY A 184 5.55 26.46 15.13
CA GLY A 184 5.07 27.83 15.35
C GLY A 184 4.38 28.47 14.13
N ASN A 185 4.43 27.81 12.97
CA ASN A 185 3.71 28.20 11.76
C ASN A 185 2.52 27.26 11.51
N TYR A 186 1.40 27.82 11.06
CA TYR A 186 0.27 27.05 10.56
C TYR A 186 0.56 26.54 9.14
N PHE A 187 0.18 25.30 8.82
CA PHE A 187 0.33 24.74 7.46
C PHE A 187 -1.02 24.69 6.74
N ASP A 188 -1.12 25.41 5.63
CA ASP A 188 -2.27 25.30 4.71
C ASP A 188 -1.86 24.44 3.51
N VAL A 189 -2.36 23.19 3.48
CA VAL A 189 -1.91 22.17 2.53
C VAL A 189 -2.96 21.93 1.46
N ASN A 190 -2.63 22.24 0.21
CA ASN A 190 -3.45 21.95 -0.95
C ASN A 190 -3.00 20.66 -1.64
N MET A 191 -3.77 19.58 -1.42
CA MET A 191 -3.61 18.27 -2.07
C MET A 191 -4.42 18.11 -3.36
N ASN A 192 -5.27 19.08 -3.72
CA ASN A 192 -6.21 18.97 -4.85
C ASN A 192 -5.61 19.37 -6.20
N VAL A 193 -4.29 19.37 -6.32
CA VAL A 193 -3.56 19.74 -7.54
C VAL A 193 -3.16 18.49 -8.32
N ASN A 194 -4.17 17.84 -8.92
CA ASN A 194 -3.97 16.67 -9.76
C ASN A 194 -3.93 17.06 -11.25
N PRO A 195 -3.22 16.29 -12.10
CA PRO A 195 -3.29 16.47 -13.55
C PRO A 195 -4.72 16.41 -14.06
N GLU A 196 -5.03 17.21 -15.08
CA GLU A 196 -6.35 17.21 -15.72
C GLU A 196 -6.73 15.80 -16.20
N LYS A 197 -8.02 15.45 -16.08
CA LYS A 197 -8.54 14.12 -16.45
C LYS A 197 -8.70 13.98 -17.97
N THR A 198 -7.59 13.96 -18.69
CA THR A 198 -7.53 13.85 -20.15
C THR A 198 -6.73 12.62 -20.58
N LEU A 199 -6.95 12.13 -21.80
CA LEU A 199 -6.21 10.96 -22.33
C LEU A 199 -4.70 11.21 -22.42
N LYS A 200 -4.25 12.47 -22.59
CA LYS A 200 -2.82 12.83 -22.56
C LYS A 200 -2.19 12.56 -21.18
N ASN A 201 -3.00 12.59 -20.12
CA ASN A 201 -2.58 12.34 -18.74
C ASN A 201 -2.79 10.86 -18.31
N SER A 202 -3.13 9.96 -19.24
CA SER A 202 -3.28 8.52 -18.98
C SER A 202 -1.96 7.79 -18.71
N GLU A 203 -2.02 6.66 -18.02
CA GLU A 203 -0.86 5.81 -17.73
C GLU A 203 -1.02 4.49 -18.46
N TYR A 204 0.10 3.90 -18.86
CA TYR A 204 0.09 2.62 -19.57
C TYR A 204 1.39 1.88 -19.34
N GLY A 205 1.33 0.57 -19.43
CA GLY A 205 2.50 -0.26 -19.21
C GLY A 205 2.31 -1.68 -19.73
N GLY A 206 3.42 -2.40 -19.77
CA GLY A 206 3.46 -3.79 -20.15
C GLY A 206 4.34 -4.59 -19.21
N ARG A 207 4.01 -5.87 -19.04
CA ARG A 207 4.82 -6.82 -18.27
C ARG A 207 4.85 -8.18 -18.95
N LEU A 208 6.03 -8.73 -19.13
CA LEU A 208 6.27 -10.09 -19.61
C LEU A 208 6.82 -10.92 -18.46
N SER A 209 6.09 -11.95 -18.02
CA SER A 209 6.53 -12.90 -17.00
C SER A 209 6.79 -14.26 -17.64
N PHE A 210 7.85 -14.93 -17.20
CA PHE A 210 8.22 -16.29 -17.61
C PHE A 210 8.24 -17.18 -16.37
N PHE A 211 7.68 -18.39 -16.52
CA PHE A 211 7.59 -19.40 -15.46
C PHE A 211 8.33 -20.65 -15.93
N LEU A 212 9.59 -20.77 -15.55
CA LEU A 212 10.48 -21.85 -15.99
C LEU A 212 10.80 -22.78 -14.81
N SER A 213 11.35 -23.95 -15.12
CA SER A 213 11.77 -24.89 -14.07
C SER A 213 12.87 -24.26 -13.22
N GLY A 214 12.56 -23.94 -11.96
CA GLY A 214 13.50 -23.41 -10.98
C GLY A 214 13.72 -21.90 -11.01
N ILE A 215 13.10 -21.15 -11.94
CA ILE A 215 13.16 -19.69 -11.95
C ILE A 215 11.89 -19.09 -12.57
N ASP A 216 11.32 -18.15 -11.84
CA ASP A 216 10.32 -17.23 -12.39
C ASP A 216 10.99 -15.87 -12.54
N PHE A 217 10.80 -15.20 -13.68
CA PHE A 217 11.29 -13.85 -13.85
C PHE A 217 10.35 -13.02 -14.71
N SER A 218 10.51 -11.70 -14.65
CA SER A 218 9.72 -10.82 -15.50
C SER A 218 10.45 -9.54 -15.86
N LEU A 219 9.96 -8.91 -16.93
CA LEU A 219 10.37 -7.61 -17.42
C LEU A 219 9.13 -6.71 -17.48
N SER A 220 9.25 -5.46 -17.02
CA SER A 220 8.17 -4.49 -17.01
C SER A 220 8.62 -3.12 -17.54
N ALA A 221 7.68 -2.42 -18.17
CA ALA A 221 7.83 -1.03 -18.56
C ALA A 221 6.53 -0.27 -18.26
N LEU A 222 6.64 0.94 -17.73
CA LEU A 222 5.50 1.73 -17.28
C LEU A 222 5.72 3.22 -17.54
N HIS A 223 4.75 3.86 -18.21
CA HIS A 223 4.64 5.31 -18.32
C HIS A 223 3.61 5.79 -17.28
N THR A 224 4.05 6.52 -16.26
CA THR A 224 3.24 6.83 -15.06
C THR A 224 3.51 8.25 -14.53
N TRP A 225 3.02 8.53 -13.33
CA TRP A 225 3.31 9.72 -12.56
C TRP A 225 3.98 9.33 -11.24
N ASN A 226 4.77 10.23 -10.67
CA ASN A 226 5.17 10.17 -9.26
C ASN A 226 3.90 10.10 -8.39
N LYS A 227 3.57 8.91 -7.87
CA LYS A 227 2.36 8.66 -7.08
C LYS A 227 2.39 9.39 -5.74
N MET A 228 3.58 9.46 -5.14
CA MET A 228 3.86 10.33 -4.00
C MET A 228 4.15 11.76 -4.50
N PRO A 229 3.52 12.78 -3.93
CA PRO A 229 3.82 14.17 -4.28
C PRO A 229 5.13 14.63 -3.62
N ILE A 230 5.71 15.68 -4.18
CA ILE A 230 6.54 16.60 -3.39
C ILE A 230 5.71 17.82 -3.02
N PHE A 231 6.13 18.57 -2.00
CA PHE A 231 5.44 19.78 -1.58
C PHE A 231 6.23 21.03 -1.94
N LYS A 232 5.67 21.90 -2.78
CA LYS A 232 6.14 23.27 -2.92
C LYS A 232 5.65 24.08 -1.73
N ARG A 233 6.53 24.89 -1.13
CA ARG A 233 6.20 25.68 0.07
C ARG A 233 6.36 27.16 -0.20
N GLN A 234 5.36 27.94 0.20
CA GLN A 234 5.35 29.39 0.15
C GLN A 234 4.96 29.95 1.52
N LEU A 235 5.62 31.02 1.97
CA LEU A 235 5.34 31.66 3.25
C LEU A 235 4.36 32.82 3.03
N SER A 236 3.43 33.01 3.97
CA SER A 236 2.58 34.20 4.00
C SER A 236 3.41 35.47 4.20
N ALA A 237 2.88 36.62 3.80
CA ALA A 237 3.54 37.91 4.00
C ALA A 237 3.81 38.23 5.49
N ASN A 238 3.02 37.65 6.39
CA ASN A 238 3.14 37.83 7.83
C ASN A 238 4.05 36.79 8.50
N ASN A 239 4.62 35.84 7.74
CA ASN A 239 5.46 34.74 8.23
C ASN A 239 4.79 33.82 9.27
N ASP A 240 3.46 33.75 9.28
CA ASP A 240 2.67 32.93 10.21
C ASP A 240 2.14 31.62 9.59
N THR A 241 2.05 31.57 8.26
CA THR A 241 1.43 30.48 7.51
C THR A 241 2.35 29.99 6.41
N VAL A 242 2.54 28.67 6.33
CA VAL A 242 3.22 27.99 5.22
C VAL A 242 2.16 27.36 4.32
N PHE A 243 1.99 27.90 3.12
CA PHE A 243 1.21 27.29 2.06
C PHE A 243 2.01 26.16 1.43
N ALA A 244 1.52 24.93 1.51
CA ALA A 244 2.14 23.77 0.88
C ALA A 244 1.25 23.24 -0.24
N VAL A 245 1.80 23.09 -1.45
CA VAL A 245 1.06 22.58 -2.61
C VAL A 245 1.70 21.28 -3.09
N ALA A 246 0.89 20.22 -3.17
CA ALA A 246 1.32 18.93 -3.72
C ALA A 246 1.61 19.04 -5.22
N VAL A 247 2.74 18.49 -5.65
CA VAL A 247 3.15 18.45 -7.06
C VAL A 247 3.48 17.02 -7.47
N HIS A 248 2.85 16.59 -8.56
CA HIS A 248 3.11 15.32 -9.23
C HIS A 248 3.74 15.58 -10.59
N ASN A 249 4.59 14.66 -11.04
CA ASN A 249 5.24 14.77 -12.34
C ASN A 249 5.25 13.41 -13.07
N ARG A 250 5.31 13.44 -14.41
CA ARG A 250 5.45 12.26 -15.25
C ARG A 250 6.81 11.60 -15.10
N MET A 251 6.83 10.28 -15.06
CA MET A 251 8.03 9.47 -15.06
C MET A 251 7.80 8.18 -15.85
N ASP A 252 8.90 7.60 -16.33
CA ASP A 252 8.92 6.28 -16.95
C ASP A 252 9.67 5.31 -16.05
N MET A 253 9.32 4.03 -16.11
CA MET A 253 10.01 2.96 -15.39
C MET A 253 10.30 1.82 -16.35
N ILE A 254 11.50 1.28 -16.29
CA ILE A 254 11.82 -0.06 -16.76
C ILE A 254 12.27 -0.90 -15.59
N GLY A 255 11.95 -2.18 -15.57
CA GLY A 255 12.28 -3.02 -14.43
C GLY A 255 12.25 -4.50 -14.76
N ALA A 256 12.83 -5.26 -13.84
CA ALA A 256 12.92 -6.69 -13.89
C ALA A 256 12.82 -7.26 -12.47
N ASP A 257 12.31 -8.48 -12.36
CA ASP A 257 12.31 -9.23 -11.11
C ASP A 257 12.50 -10.71 -11.36
N PHE A 258 13.02 -11.42 -10.36
CA PHE A 258 13.22 -12.86 -10.41
C PHE A 258 13.00 -13.52 -9.04
N SER A 259 12.53 -14.76 -9.05
CA SER A 259 12.36 -15.61 -7.88
C SER A 259 12.90 -17.00 -8.15
N ILE A 260 13.77 -17.49 -7.29
CA ILE A 260 14.47 -18.78 -7.42
C ILE A 260 14.25 -19.58 -6.13
N PRO A 261 13.44 -20.65 -6.15
CA PRO A 261 13.32 -21.58 -5.04
C PRO A 261 14.53 -22.53 -4.99
N ILE A 262 15.22 -22.59 -3.85
CA ILE A 262 16.39 -23.45 -3.60
C ILE A 262 16.17 -24.20 -2.28
N ALA A 263 15.74 -25.46 -2.37
CA ALA A 263 15.41 -26.30 -1.20
C ALA A 263 14.42 -25.61 -0.24
N LYS A 264 14.87 -25.19 0.94
CA LYS A 264 14.07 -24.49 1.96
C LYS A 264 14.11 -22.97 1.83
N PHE A 265 14.79 -22.45 0.80
CA PHE A 265 14.97 -21.02 0.58
C PHE A 265 14.27 -20.56 -0.68
N VAL A 266 13.87 -19.29 -0.71
CA VAL A 266 13.48 -18.60 -1.94
C VAL A 266 14.30 -17.32 -2.01
N VAL A 267 15.09 -17.16 -3.08
CA VAL A 267 15.85 -15.94 -3.35
C VAL A 267 15.04 -15.09 -4.32
N ARG A 268 14.83 -13.82 -3.97
CA ARG A 268 14.03 -12.86 -4.73
C ARG A 268 14.88 -11.65 -5.06
N GLY A 269 14.74 -11.10 -6.25
CA GLY A 269 15.37 -9.83 -6.60
C GLY A 269 14.49 -8.96 -7.47
N GLU A 270 14.60 -7.65 -7.29
CA GLU A 270 13.99 -6.64 -8.17
C GLU A 270 15.04 -5.61 -8.59
N PHE A 271 14.91 -5.10 -9.80
CA PHE A 271 15.66 -3.98 -10.33
C PHE A 271 14.71 -3.05 -11.08
N ALA A 272 14.85 -1.75 -10.90
CA ALA A 272 14.13 -0.78 -11.71
C ALA A 272 14.92 0.51 -11.90
N GLU A 273 14.91 1.03 -13.13
CA GLU A 273 15.36 2.38 -13.44
C GLU A 273 14.13 3.26 -13.62
N TYR A 274 14.06 4.36 -12.86
CA TYR A 274 13.03 5.39 -13.00
C TYR A 274 13.63 6.56 -13.76
N PHE A 275 12.99 6.97 -14.85
CA PHE A 275 13.42 8.11 -15.66
C PHE A 275 12.58 9.34 -15.32
N GLY A 276 13.25 10.45 -15.02
CA GLY A 276 12.60 11.72 -14.72
C GLY A 276 11.80 11.73 -13.41
N GLU A 277 12.22 10.94 -12.42
CA GLU A 277 11.60 10.93 -11.09
C GLU A 277 11.80 12.28 -10.40
N LEU A 278 10.70 12.87 -9.93
CA LEU A 278 10.73 14.11 -9.18
C LEU A 278 11.39 13.94 -7.81
N GLN A 279 12.33 14.83 -7.47
CA GLN A 279 13.07 14.80 -6.22
C GLN A 279 12.59 15.89 -5.26
N SER A 280 12.44 15.56 -3.98
CA SER A 280 12.24 16.57 -2.93
C SER A 280 13.51 17.37 -2.71
N LEU A 281 13.36 18.68 -2.52
CA LEU A 281 14.48 19.62 -2.43
C LEU A 281 14.48 20.33 -1.08
N ASN A 282 15.65 20.45 -0.47
CA ASN A 282 15.89 21.28 0.71
C ASN A 282 16.22 22.72 0.27
N ILE A 283 15.23 23.39 -0.31
CA ILE A 283 15.33 24.76 -0.84
C ILE A 283 14.58 25.75 0.06
N PRO A 284 14.96 27.05 0.03
CA PRO A 284 14.25 28.08 0.77
C PRO A 284 12.76 28.09 0.43
N VAL A 285 11.93 28.38 1.44
CA VAL A 285 10.51 28.64 1.25
C VAL A 285 10.35 29.78 0.22
N ASN A 286 9.36 29.66 -0.68
CA ASN A 286 9.11 30.51 -1.85
C ASN A 286 9.90 30.16 -3.12
N SER A 287 10.80 29.16 -3.11
CA SER A 287 11.36 28.66 -4.38
C SER A 287 10.34 27.80 -5.15
N ASN A 288 10.36 27.95 -6.48
CA ASN A 288 9.51 27.21 -7.41
C ASN A 288 10.25 26.08 -8.15
N ASP A 289 11.51 25.85 -7.80
CA ASP A 289 12.37 24.91 -8.50
C ASP A 289 11.84 23.48 -8.38
N LEU A 290 11.87 22.77 -9.52
CA LEU A 290 11.53 21.37 -9.62
C LEU A 290 12.72 20.65 -10.23
N LEU A 291 13.20 19.61 -9.55
CA LEU A 291 14.31 18.81 -10.04
C LEU A 291 13.85 17.39 -10.32
N LYS A 292 14.17 16.91 -11.52
CA LYS A 292 13.98 15.53 -11.91
C LYS A 292 15.33 14.86 -12.02
N ARG A 293 15.42 13.63 -11.57
CA ARG A 293 16.59 12.76 -11.73
C ARG A 293 16.16 11.37 -12.10
N ASN A 294 17.06 10.67 -12.79
CA ASN A 294 16.89 9.25 -12.94
C ASN A 294 17.31 8.57 -11.64
N THR A 295 16.63 7.50 -11.27
CA THR A 295 16.97 6.75 -10.07
C THR A 295 17.04 5.26 -10.35
N THR A 296 18.13 4.65 -9.89
CA THR A 296 18.37 3.22 -9.98
C THR A 296 17.97 2.58 -8.67
N ASN A 297 17.07 1.60 -8.73
CA ASN A 297 16.50 0.93 -7.58
C ASN A 297 16.77 -0.57 -7.68
N PHE A 298 17.23 -1.17 -6.59
CA PHE A 298 17.51 -2.60 -6.51
C PHE A 298 17.00 -3.15 -5.18
N LEU A 299 16.54 -4.40 -5.20
CA LEU A 299 16.19 -5.17 -4.01
C LEU A 299 16.69 -6.61 -4.14
N LEU A 300 17.22 -7.15 -3.05
CA LEU A 300 17.49 -8.58 -2.88
C LEU A 300 16.85 -9.06 -1.60
N GLY A 301 16.14 -10.19 -1.68
CA GLY A 301 15.44 -10.82 -0.58
C GLY A 301 15.73 -12.32 -0.50
N ILE A 302 15.64 -12.85 0.72
CA ILE A 302 15.70 -14.28 0.99
C ILE A 302 14.60 -14.66 1.98
N ASP A 303 13.84 -15.68 1.63
CA ASP A 303 12.89 -16.34 2.52
C ASP A 303 13.44 -17.70 2.90
N TRP A 304 13.32 -18.05 4.17
CA TRP A 304 13.73 -19.32 4.71
C TRP A 304 12.56 -19.98 5.43
N TYR A 305 12.31 -21.23 5.07
CA TYR A 305 11.28 -22.09 5.65
C TYR A 305 11.95 -23.28 6.36
N PRO A 306 12.48 -23.10 7.59
CA PRO A 306 13.23 -24.15 8.29
C PRO A 306 12.41 -25.43 8.54
N GLY A 307 11.08 -25.30 8.57
CA GLY A 307 10.15 -26.34 9.00
C GLY A 307 9.56 -26.00 10.37
N ASN A 308 8.66 -26.85 10.87
CA ASN A 308 7.95 -26.65 12.13
C ASN A 308 7.24 -25.28 12.18
N GLU A 309 6.57 -24.84 11.12
CA GLU A 309 5.81 -23.58 11.10
C GLU A 309 6.63 -22.29 11.35
N TRP A 310 7.95 -22.33 11.12
CA TRP A 310 8.80 -21.14 11.08
C TRP A 310 8.86 -20.57 9.67
N THR A 311 8.82 -19.25 9.58
CA THR A 311 9.15 -18.47 8.38
C THR A 311 10.07 -17.32 8.78
N ILE A 312 11.19 -17.17 8.10
CA ILE A 312 12.13 -16.07 8.30
C ILE A 312 12.35 -15.40 6.95
N THR A 313 12.21 -14.08 6.90
CA THR A 313 12.40 -13.30 5.68
C THR A 313 13.39 -12.18 5.95
N ALA A 314 14.24 -11.87 4.98
CA ALA A 314 15.13 -10.73 5.04
C ALA A 314 15.22 -10.09 3.65
N GLN A 315 15.16 -8.77 3.58
CA GLN A 315 15.30 -8.02 2.32
C GLN A 315 16.23 -6.84 2.52
N TYR A 316 16.92 -6.46 1.46
CA TYR A 316 17.71 -5.23 1.38
C TYR A 316 17.34 -4.53 0.08
N SER A 317 16.97 -3.26 0.15
CA SER A 317 16.77 -2.39 -0.99
C SER A 317 17.73 -1.22 -0.97
N HIS A 318 18.08 -0.76 -2.16
CA HIS A 318 18.97 0.35 -2.38
C HIS A 318 18.42 1.23 -3.50
N LYS A 319 18.54 2.55 -3.31
CA LYS A 319 18.20 3.55 -4.32
C LYS A 319 19.36 4.51 -4.49
N LEU A 320 19.76 4.71 -5.74
CA LEU A 320 20.76 5.67 -6.18
C LEU A 320 20.10 6.76 -7.00
N ILE A 321 20.41 8.02 -6.70
CA ILE A 321 19.97 9.19 -7.47
C ILE A 321 21.11 9.60 -8.41
N SER A 322 20.90 9.46 -9.71
CA SER A 322 21.86 9.89 -10.74
C SER A 322 22.00 11.42 -10.75
N ASP A 323 23.18 11.93 -11.14
CA ASP A 323 23.49 13.38 -11.22
C ASP A 323 23.11 14.15 -9.94
N TYR A 324 23.46 13.57 -8.79
CA TYR A 324 23.11 14.09 -7.47
C TYR A 324 23.71 15.48 -7.22
N ILE A 325 22.92 16.32 -6.54
CA ILE A 325 23.33 17.63 -6.05
C ILE A 325 22.80 17.85 -4.64
N ASP A 326 23.55 18.56 -3.79
CA ASP A 326 23.28 18.68 -2.35
C ASP A 326 21.96 19.38 -1.98
N ILE A 327 21.31 20.05 -2.94
CA ILE A 327 19.97 20.64 -2.71
C ILE A 327 18.86 19.58 -2.65
N ILE A 328 19.12 18.33 -3.02
CA ILE A 328 18.16 17.23 -2.90
C ILE A 328 18.08 16.82 -1.43
N GLU A 329 16.86 16.79 -0.89
CA GLU A 329 16.59 16.46 0.51
C GLU A 329 17.03 15.03 0.86
N ASN A 330 16.72 14.09 -0.03
CA ASN A 330 17.20 12.72 0.07
C ASN A 330 18.71 12.65 -0.19
N LYS A 331 19.38 11.68 0.41
CA LYS A 331 20.78 11.40 0.10
C LYS A 331 20.89 10.71 -1.25
N GLU A 332 22.03 10.90 -1.93
CA GLU A 332 22.37 10.24 -3.20
C GLU A 332 22.11 8.74 -3.16
N ASN A 333 22.56 8.10 -2.09
CA ASN A 333 22.39 6.69 -1.82
C ASN A 333 21.51 6.52 -0.57
N THR A 334 20.37 5.85 -0.71
CA THR A 334 19.50 5.43 0.40
C THR A 334 19.34 3.91 0.38
N ALA A 335 19.19 3.32 1.57
CA ALA A 335 19.06 1.89 1.73
C ALA A 335 18.10 1.54 2.85
N LEU A 336 17.22 0.59 2.59
CA LEU A 336 16.31 0.01 3.58
C LEU A 336 16.58 -1.48 3.69
N ALA A 337 16.52 -2.01 4.90
CA ALA A 337 16.51 -3.45 5.14
C ALA A 337 15.22 -3.84 5.86
N THR A 338 14.72 -5.03 5.58
CA THR A 338 13.63 -5.63 6.36
C THR A 338 14.02 -7.00 6.89
N MET A 339 13.48 -7.34 8.06
CA MET A 339 13.62 -8.67 8.64
C MET A 339 12.30 -9.08 9.28
N GLY A 340 11.76 -10.22 8.86
CA GLY A 340 10.55 -10.83 9.40
C GLY A 340 10.85 -12.18 10.02
N ILE A 341 10.29 -12.45 11.19
CA ILE A 341 10.30 -13.77 11.81
C ILE A 341 8.88 -14.09 12.24
N THR A 342 8.33 -15.16 11.71
CA THR A 342 7.00 -15.67 12.03
C THR A 342 7.11 -17.10 12.52
N LYS A 343 6.35 -17.40 13.57
CA LYS A 343 6.24 -18.74 14.14
C LYS A 343 4.79 -19.01 14.51
N LYS A 344 4.23 -20.08 13.95
CA LYS A 344 2.96 -20.62 14.44
C LYS A 344 3.20 -21.69 15.51
N ILE A 345 2.33 -21.68 16.51
CA ILE A 345 2.30 -22.62 17.64
C ILE A 345 0.85 -22.99 17.96
N LEU A 346 0.66 -23.88 18.94
CA LEU A 346 -0.66 -24.36 19.37
C LEU A 346 -1.48 -24.98 18.22
N ARG A 347 -0.83 -25.78 17.37
CA ARG A 347 -1.44 -26.36 16.16
C ARG A 347 -1.91 -25.26 15.19
N SER A 348 -1.03 -24.31 14.91
CA SER A 348 -1.28 -23.17 14.03
C SER A 348 -2.36 -22.16 14.48
N THR A 349 -2.92 -22.25 15.70
CA THR A 349 -3.94 -21.30 16.18
C THR A 349 -3.35 -20.01 16.76
N LEU A 350 -2.07 -20.01 17.15
CA LEU A 350 -1.38 -18.82 17.64
C LEU A 350 -0.18 -18.51 16.74
N CYS A 351 -0.19 -17.34 16.12
CA CYS A 351 0.86 -16.82 15.26
C CYS A 351 1.62 -15.71 16.00
N LEU A 352 2.89 -15.95 16.28
CA LEU A 352 3.81 -14.94 16.80
C LEU A 352 4.64 -14.37 15.65
N SER A 353 4.72 -13.05 15.54
CA SER A 353 5.43 -12.39 14.46
C SER A 353 6.22 -11.19 14.96
N THR A 354 7.39 -10.95 14.38
CA THR A 354 8.10 -9.68 14.47
C THR A 354 8.61 -9.29 13.09
N PHE A 355 8.40 -8.03 12.70
CA PHE A 355 8.81 -7.49 11.41
C PHE A 355 9.45 -6.11 11.60
N THR A 356 10.67 -5.94 11.11
CA THR A 356 11.44 -4.70 11.22
C THR A 356 11.67 -4.09 9.85
N TYR A 357 11.49 -2.78 9.73
CA TYR A 357 12.08 -1.93 8.71
C TYR A 357 13.24 -1.14 9.33
N LEU A 358 14.40 -1.16 8.68
CA LEU A 358 15.61 -0.47 9.10
C LEU A 358 16.06 0.49 8.00
N ASP A 359 16.16 1.77 8.34
CA ASP A 359 16.90 2.76 7.55
C ASP A 359 18.40 2.56 7.82
N VAL A 360 19.08 1.89 6.89
CA VAL A 360 20.46 1.43 7.06
C VAL A 360 21.43 2.60 7.24
N LYS A 361 21.11 3.77 6.66
CA LYS A 361 22.00 4.93 6.67
C LYS A 361 21.80 5.80 7.90
N ASN A 362 20.54 6.03 8.28
CA ASN A 362 20.21 6.87 9.44
C ASN A 362 20.12 6.06 10.75
N MET A 363 20.20 4.73 10.68
CA MET A 363 20.08 3.78 11.81
C MET A 363 18.74 3.90 12.56
N GLY A 364 17.72 4.48 11.94
CA GLY A 364 16.35 4.51 12.44
C GLY A 364 15.61 3.23 12.04
N PHE A 365 14.65 2.79 12.85
CA PHE A 365 13.84 1.61 12.55
C PHE A 365 12.39 1.76 12.98
N PHE A 366 11.55 0.95 12.35
CA PHE A 366 10.21 0.60 12.79
C PHE A 366 10.16 -0.91 12.99
N ASN A 367 9.77 -1.39 14.18
CA ASN A 367 9.55 -2.81 14.44
C ASN A 367 8.12 -3.03 14.92
N ARG A 368 7.40 -3.95 14.28
CA ARG A 368 6.11 -4.45 14.73
C ARG A 368 6.28 -5.84 15.29
N THR A 369 5.94 -6.04 16.55
CA THR A 369 5.86 -7.36 17.17
C THR A 369 4.41 -7.65 17.53
N SER A 370 3.90 -8.82 17.15
CA SER A 370 2.49 -9.15 17.32
C SER A 370 2.25 -10.62 17.65
N SER A 371 1.07 -10.84 18.24
CA SER A 371 0.50 -12.14 18.55
C SER A 371 -0.92 -12.17 18.02
N ASP A 372 -1.19 -13.02 17.04
CA ASP A 372 -2.53 -13.25 16.45
C ASP A 372 -3.04 -14.63 16.87
N TYR A 373 -4.20 -14.67 17.53
CA TYR A 373 -4.82 -15.88 18.03
C TYR A 373 -6.17 -16.13 17.34
N SER A 374 -6.28 -17.28 16.70
CA SER A 374 -7.54 -17.81 16.16
C SER A 374 -8.34 -18.44 17.31
N LEU A 375 -9.36 -17.71 17.75
CA LEU A 375 -10.35 -18.22 18.73
C LEU A 375 -11.26 -19.26 18.10
N THR A 376 -11.68 -18.99 16.86
CA THR A 376 -12.35 -19.90 15.93
C THR A 376 -11.77 -19.67 14.53
N ASP A 377 -12.23 -20.43 13.54
CA ASP A 377 -11.82 -20.23 12.15
C ASP A 377 -12.26 -18.85 11.61
N GLU A 378 -13.31 -18.26 12.21
CA GLU A 378 -13.88 -16.96 11.84
C GLU A 378 -13.36 -15.80 12.70
N ILE A 379 -13.03 -16.06 13.96
CA ILE A 379 -12.68 -15.02 14.95
C ILE A 379 -11.18 -15.03 15.24
N HIS A 380 -10.54 -13.91 14.93
CA HIS A 380 -9.15 -13.63 15.28
C HIS A 380 -9.06 -12.46 16.24
N ILE A 381 -8.19 -12.59 17.24
CA ILE A 381 -7.79 -11.50 18.12
C ILE A 381 -6.28 -11.34 18.04
N ALA A 382 -5.84 -10.12 17.79
CA ALA A 382 -4.43 -9.78 17.75
C ALA A 382 -4.10 -8.65 18.73
N LEU A 383 -2.93 -8.77 19.34
CA LEU A 383 -2.31 -7.74 20.16
C LEU A 383 -0.90 -7.53 19.62
N GLY A 384 -0.44 -6.29 19.58
CA GLY A 384 0.92 -5.99 19.17
C GLY A 384 1.47 -4.70 19.71
N TYR A 385 2.75 -4.51 19.43
CA TYR A 385 3.53 -3.34 19.79
C TYR A 385 4.34 -2.88 18.58
N ASP A 386 4.21 -1.61 18.27
CA ASP A 386 4.90 -0.91 17.22
C ASP A 386 5.95 0.01 17.84
N CYS A 387 7.21 -0.27 17.58
CA CYS A 387 8.35 0.45 18.12
C CYS A 387 9.00 1.30 17.03
N PHE A 388 9.03 2.62 17.22
CA PHE A 388 9.71 3.56 16.36
C PHE A 388 10.95 4.12 17.05
N HIS A 389 12.06 4.15 16.33
CA HIS A 389 13.30 4.75 16.79
C HIS A 389 14.03 5.44 15.65
N GLY A 390 14.69 6.55 15.94
CA GLY A 390 15.53 7.27 15.00
C GLY A 390 15.55 8.77 15.28
N ASP A 391 16.66 9.42 14.97
CA ASP A 391 16.80 10.88 15.10
C ASP A 391 16.73 11.60 13.75
N LYS A 392 16.92 10.88 12.65
CA LYS A 392 16.93 11.37 11.27
C LYS A 392 16.26 10.36 10.35
N GLY A 393 16.08 10.73 9.08
CA GLY A 393 15.48 9.86 8.07
C GLY A 393 13.98 9.68 8.28
N MET A 394 13.40 8.71 7.57
CA MET A 394 11.94 8.53 7.54
C MET A 394 11.32 8.18 8.89
N PHE A 395 12.04 7.47 9.76
CA PHE A 395 11.54 7.08 11.08
C PHE A 395 11.74 8.16 12.15
N GLY A 396 12.63 9.13 11.91
CA GLY A 396 12.96 10.17 12.89
C GLY A 396 11.77 11.06 13.26
N MET A 397 10.91 11.38 12.29
CA MET A 397 9.70 12.16 12.55
C MET A 397 8.66 11.39 13.38
N TYR A 398 8.70 10.06 13.36
CA TYR A 398 7.75 9.18 14.06
C TYR A 398 8.32 8.58 15.35
N LYS A 399 9.47 9.07 15.85
CA LYS A 399 10.15 8.51 17.04
C LYS A 399 9.32 8.51 18.33
N ASN A 400 8.26 9.32 18.38
CA ASN A 400 7.34 9.39 19.51
C ASN A 400 6.03 8.61 19.27
N ASN A 401 5.84 8.01 18.10
CA ASN A 401 4.61 7.32 17.70
C ASN A 401 4.64 5.81 18.06
N SER A 402 5.52 5.39 18.98
CA SER A 402 5.54 3.98 19.41
C SER A 402 4.24 3.65 20.15
N GLU A 403 3.55 2.59 19.77
CA GLU A 403 2.17 2.30 20.19
C GLU A 403 1.95 0.84 20.58
N VAL A 404 1.02 0.61 21.50
CA VAL A 404 0.41 -0.71 21.75
C VAL A 404 -0.93 -0.72 21.02
N TRP A 405 -1.22 -1.81 20.30
CA TRP A 405 -2.47 -1.93 19.55
C TRP A 405 -3.17 -3.25 19.79
N PHE A 406 -4.49 -3.21 19.63
CA PHE A 406 -5.40 -4.34 19.70
C PHE A 406 -6.26 -4.38 18.45
N LYS A 407 -6.46 -5.59 17.90
CA LYS A 407 -7.32 -5.85 16.76
C LYS A 407 -8.22 -7.05 17.05
N ALA A 408 -9.50 -6.95 16.73
CA ALA A 408 -10.40 -8.10 16.67
C ALA A 408 -11.05 -8.16 15.30
N LYS A 409 -11.17 -9.35 14.73
CA LYS A 409 -11.72 -9.58 13.39
C LYS A 409 -12.65 -10.79 13.39
N TYR A 410 -13.83 -10.62 12.81
CA TYR A 410 -14.76 -11.69 12.48
C TYR A 410 -14.90 -11.77 10.96
N SER A 411 -14.63 -12.94 10.38
CA SER A 411 -14.76 -13.20 8.93
C SER A 411 -15.97 -14.08 8.65
N PHE A 412 -16.63 -13.89 7.51
CA PHE A 412 -17.84 -14.64 7.12
C PHE A 412 -17.87 -14.97 5.63
#